data_AF-A0A254QFA7-F1
#
_entry.id   AF-A0A254QFA7-F1
#
_cell.length_a   1.000
_cell.length_b   1.000
_cell.length_c   1.000
_cell.angle_alpha   90.00
_cell.angle_beta   90.00
_cell.angle_gamma   90.00
#
_symmetry.space_group_name_H-M   'P 1'
#
loop_
_entity.id
_entity.type
_entity.pdbx_description
1 polymer ?
#
loop_
_entity_poly.entity_id
_entity_poly.type
_entity_poly.pdbx_seq_one_letter_code
_entity_poly.pdbx_strand_id
1 'polypeptide(L)'
;MDMLNRVTIRIRIPELNLEEVERALLQIRRKPGILDVRWSQPDEWIVPLVPVGEVGVATIAALKQKLTPFIANINHFDAVFGGFSGMPNLIQPRYVTLTFDEIYAGAMSRIATAIQQEVANIIPPKDAKSL
;
A
#
# COMPACT_ATOMS: atom_id res chain seq x y z
N MET A 1 -27.61 -3.54 -12.38
CA MET A 1 -26.68 -4.13 -11.39
C MET A 1 -25.67 -3.06 -11.06
N ASP A 2 -25.48 -2.74 -9.77
CA ASP A 2 -24.41 -1.82 -9.36
C ASP A 2 -23.07 -2.52 -9.62
N MET A 3 -22.16 -1.85 -10.32
CA MET A 3 -20.89 -2.43 -10.71
C MET A 3 -19.99 -2.51 -9.46
N LEU A 4 -19.64 -3.72 -9.04
CA LEU A 4 -18.70 -3.92 -7.94
C LEU A 4 -17.28 -3.63 -8.41
N ASN A 5 -16.54 -2.87 -7.61
CA ASN A 5 -15.16 -2.48 -7.88
C ASN A 5 -14.27 -2.99 -6.77
N ARG A 6 -13.12 -3.58 -7.12
CA ARG A 6 -12.09 -3.93 -6.15
C ARG A 6 -11.33 -2.67 -5.73
N VAL A 7 -11.49 -2.26 -4.48
CA VAL A 7 -10.96 -1.01 -3.94
C VAL A 7 -9.87 -1.26 -2.92
N THR A 8 -8.84 -0.41 -2.96
CA THR A 8 -7.74 -0.38 -1.99
C THR A 8 -7.32 1.07 -1.80
N ILE A 9 -7.07 1.46 -0.56
CA ILE A 9 -6.52 2.77 -0.20
C ILE A 9 -5.01 2.64 -0.17
N ARG A 10 -4.32 3.52 -0.88
CA ARG A 10 -2.88 3.46 -1.13
C ARG A 10 -2.26 4.85 -1.13
N ILE A 11 -1.00 4.94 -0.73
CA ILE A 11 -0.20 6.16 -0.89
C ILE A 11 0.54 6.04 -2.22
N ARG A 12 0.47 7.10 -3.03
CA ARG A 12 1.34 7.26 -4.18
C ARG A 12 2.70 7.73 -3.69
N ILE A 13 3.75 7.03 -4.08
CA ILE A 13 5.09 7.50 -3.77
C ILE A 13 5.39 8.66 -4.74
N PRO A 14 5.78 9.86 -4.25
CA PRO A 14 6.25 10.93 -5.12
C PRO A 14 7.53 10.50 -5.86
N GLU A 15 8.07 11.36 -6.71
CA GLU A 15 9.37 11.10 -7.36
C GLU A 15 10.41 10.70 -6.31
N LEU A 16 10.72 9.40 -6.29
CA LEU A 16 11.79 8.84 -5.49
C LEU A 16 13.12 9.33 -6.07
N ASN A 17 14.13 9.48 -5.23
CA ASN A 17 15.49 9.45 -5.73
C ASN A 17 15.77 8.03 -6.27
N LEU A 18 15.50 7.83 -7.55
CA LEU A 18 15.54 6.53 -8.20
C LEU A 18 16.94 5.95 -8.22
N GLU A 19 18.00 6.77 -8.13
CA GLU A 19 19.37 6.30 -8.26
C GLU A 19 19.75 5.26 -7.18
N GLU A 20 19.31 5.47 -5.95
CA GLU A 20 19.62 4.55 -4.85
C GLU A 20 18.87 3.22 -5.02
N VAL A 21 17.58 3.31 -5.38
CA VAL A 21 16.74 2.15 -5.63
C VAL A 21 17.23 1.37 -6.84
N GLU A 22 17.57 2.03 -7.94
CA GLU A 22 18.10 1.42 -9.16
C GLU A 22 19.44 0.72 -8.91
N ARG A 23 20.36 1.34 -8.16
CA ARG A 23 21.64 0.71 -7.78
C ARG A 23 21.43 -0.60 -7.05
N ALA A 24 20.45 -0.64 -6.14
CA ALA A 24 20.17 -1.85 -5.38
C ALA A 24 19.33 -2.86 -6.19
N LEU A 25 18.40 -2.42 -7.04
CA LEU A 25 17.70 -3.27 -8.01
C LEU A 25 18.64 -3.97 -8.97
N LEU A 26 19.73 -3.32 -9.41
CA LEU A 26 20.76 -3.93 -10.26
C LEU A 26 21.39 -5.16 -9.61
N GLN A 27 21.54 -5.18 -8.29
CA GLN A 27 22.09 -6.35 -7.59
C GLN A 27 21.10 -7.53 -7.62
N ILE A 28 19.81 -7.24 -7.51
CA ILE A 28 18.74 -8.24 -7.61
C ILE A 28 18.64 -8.78 -9.04
N ARG A 29 18.73 -7.89 -10.03
CA ARG A 29 18.70 -8.23 -11.46
C ARG A 29 19.82 -9.14 -11.95
N ARG A 30 20.86 -9.35 -11.15
CA ARG A 30 21.96 -10.27 -11.47
C ARG A 30 21.75 -11.69 -10.91
N LYS A 31 20.66 -11.93 -10.19
CA LYS A 31 20.39 -13.24 -9.56
C LYS A 31 19.77 -14.24 -10.55
N PRO A 32 20.00 -15.55 -10.37
CA PRO A 32 19.34 -16.58 -11.17
C PRO A 32 17.81 -16.53 -11.05
N GLY A 33 17.08 -16.87 -12.11
CA GLY A 33 15.61 -16.88 -12.12
C GLY A 33 14.94 -15.52 -12.29
N ILE A 34 15.72 -14.45 -12.52
CA ILE A 34 15.16 -13.10 -12.66
C ILE A 34 14.43 -12.85 -13.99
N LEU A 35 14.66 -13.69 -14.99
CA LEU A 35 14.03 -13.55 -16.31
C LEU A 35 12.50 -13.70 -16.23
N ASP A 36 12.00 -14.39 -15.22
CA ASP A 36 10.57 -14.60 -14.97
C ASP A 36 9.96 -13.51 -14.07
N VAL A 37 10.75 -12.53 -13.62
CA VAL A 37 10.28 -11.45 -12.75
C VAL A 37 9.73 -10.30 -13.57
N ARG A 38 8.44 -9.98 -13.34
CA ARG A 38 7.85 -8.73 -13.82
C ARG A 38 8.28 -7.57 -12.94
N TRP A 39 8.96 -6.59 -13.53
CA TRP A 39 9.35 -5.36 -12.87
C TRP A 39 8.29 -4.27 -13.04
N SER A 40 7.75 -3.76 -11.93
CA SER A 40 6.86 -2.61 -11.94
C SER A 40 7.64 -1.33 -12.23
N GLN A 41 7.08 -0.46 -13.07
CA GLN A 41 7.67 0.85 -13.33
C GLN A 41 7.53 1.77 -12.11
N PRO A 42 8.43 2.75 -11.90
CA PRO A 42 8.38 3.62 -10.72
C PRO A 42 7.06 4.37 -10.51
N ASP A 43 6.37 4.73 -11.59
CA ASP A 43 5.06 5.38 -11.56
C ASP A 43 3.91 4.45 -11.12
N GLU A 44 4.13 3.13 -11.18
CA GLU A 44 3.22 2.11 -10.67
C GLU A 44 3.47 1.80 -9.18
N TRP A 45 4.54 2.33 -8.58
CA TRP A 45 4.88 2.04 -7.19
C TRP A 45 3.90 2.72 -6.23
N ILE A 46 3.39 1.90 -5.31
CA ILE A 46 2.39 2.31 -4.33
C ILE A 46 2.75 1.73 -2.96
N VAL A 47 2.33 2.42 -1.91
CA VAL A 47 2.28 1.85 -0.57
C VAL A 47 0.82 1.45 -0.31
N PRO A 48 0.47 0.16 -0.39
CA PRO A 48 -0.87 -0.27 -0.02
C PRO A 48 -1.07 -0.06 1.49
N LEU A 49 -2.16 0.61 1.88
CA LEU A 49 -2.49 0.84 3.29
C LEU A 49 -3.62 -0.07 3.76
N VAL A 50 -4.78 0.02 3.11
CA VAL A 50 -6.00 -0.67 3.56
C VAL A 50 -6.72 -1.30 2.36
N PRO A 51 -6.84 -2.64 2.31
CA PRO A 51 -7.72 -3.30 1.36
C PRO A 51 -9.18 -3.09 1.78
N VAL A 52 -10.00 -2.56 0.88
CA VAL A 52 -11.43 -2.33 1.15
C VAL A 52 -12.29 -3.51 0.67
N GLY A 53 -11.84 -4.19 -0.39
CA GLY A 53 -12.59 -5.29 -1.01
C GLY A 53 -13.47 -4.82 -2.16
N GLU A 54 -14.54 -5.55 -2.43
CA GLU A 54 -15.45 -5.27 -3.54
C GLU A 54 -16.62 -4.40 -3.09
N VAL A 55 -16.76 -3.21 -3.68
CA VAL A 55 -17.78 -2.23 -3.29
C VAL A 55 -18.40 -1.52 -4.50
N GLY A 56 -19.66 -1.09 -4.35
CA GLY A 56 -20.40 -0.32 -5.35
C GLY A 56 -19.97 1.15 -5.42
N VAL A 57 -20.40 1.85 -6.48
CA VAL A 57 -19.98 3.24 -6.74
C VAL A 57 -20.42 4.21 -5.64
N ALA A 58 -21.60 3.97 -5.05
CA ALA A 58 -22.11 4.79 -3.94
C ALA A 58 -21.21 4.71 -2.69
N THR A 59 -20.73 3.52 -2.36
CA THR A 59 -19.80 3.31 -1.23
C THR A 59 -18.45 3.98 -1.49
N ILE A 60 -17.96 3.96 -2.74
CA ILE A 60 -16.73 4.67 -3.13
C ILE A 60 -16.89 6.17 -2.91
N ALA A 61 -18.03 6.75 -3.29
CA ALA A 61 -18.30 8.17 -3.06
C ALA A 61 -18.34 8.52 -1.57
N ALA A 62 -18.99 7.69 -0.74
CA ALA A 62 -19.04 7.86 0.71
C ALA A 62 -17.64 7.79 1.35
N LEU A 63 -16.81 6.81 0.94
CA LEU A 63 -15.43 6.69 1.39
C LEU A 63 -14.61 7.94 1.04
N LYS A 64 -14.72 8.45 -0.20
CA LYS A 64 -14.05 9.69 -0.60
C LYS A 64 -14.46 10.88 0.27
N GLN A 65 -15.76 11.06 0.47
CA GLN A 65 -16.28 12.18 1.27
C GLN A 65 -15.79 12.13 2.73
N LYS A 66 -15.72 10.94 3.31
CA LYS A 66 -15.28 10.74 4.70
C LYS A 66 -13.76 10.86 4.86
N LEU A 67 -12.99 10.23 3.97
CA LEU A 67 -11.54 10.13 4.11
C LEU A 67 -10.80 11.39 3.67
N THR A 68 -11.33 12.17 2.72
CA THR A 68 -10.66 13.40 2.26
C THR A 68 -10.33 14.38 3.41
N PRO A 69 -11.27 14.78 4.28
CA PRO A 69 -10.96 15.68 5.39
C PRO A 69 -10.07 15.01 6.46
N PHE A 70 -10.19 13.70 6.66
CA PHE A 70 -9.34 12.96 7.58
C PHE A 70 -7.87 12.98 7.12
N ILE A 71 -7.63 12.68 5.84
CA ILE A 71 -6.29 12.66 5.24
C ILE A 71 -5.68 14.08 5.23
N ALA A 72 -6.49 15.12 5.02
CA ALA A 72 -6.02 16.51 5.06
C ALA A 72 -5.42 16.92 6.42
N ASN A 73 -5.75 16.21 7.51
CA ASN A 73 -5.21 16.44 8.84
C ASN A 73 -3.95 15.60 9.14
N ILE A 74 -3.54 14.72 8.24
CA ILE A 74 -2.31 13.94 8.40
C ILE A 74 -1.13 14.84 8.01
N ASN A 75 -0.22 15.07 8.96
CA ASN A 75 1.00 15.83 8.70
C ASN A 75 1.84 15.15 7.63
N HIS A 76 2.45 15.95 6.75
CA HIS A 76 3.48 15.47 5.85
C HIS A 76 4.65 14.90 6.66
N PHE A 77 5.21 13.81 6.16
CA PHE A 77 6.40 13.19 6.71
C PHE A 77 7.27 12.69 5.57
N ASP A 78 8.58 12.80 5.74
CA ASP A 78 9.53 12.15 4.85
C ASP A 78 9.55 10.66 5.13
N ALA A 79 9.85 9.85 4.12
CA ALA A 79 10.02 8.42 4.29
C ALA A 79 11.38 8.02 3.72
N VAL A 80 12.13 7.24 4.48
CA VAL A 80 13.47 6.77 4.08
C VAL A 80 13.38 5.32 3.61
N PHE A 81 14.07 5.05 2.51
CA PHE A 81 14.22 3.72 1.96
C PHE A 81 14.99 2.81 2.94
N GLY A 82 14.37 1.71 3.35
CA GLY A 82 14.93 0.75 4.32
C GLY A 82 15.53 -0.51 3.69
N GLY A 83 15.50 -0.64 2.36
CA GLY A 83 16.02 -1.81 1.64
C GLY A 83 14.93 -2.64 0.94
N PHE A 84 15.24 -3.91 0.68
CA PHE A 84 14.34 -4.83 -0.01
C PHE A 84 13.90 -5.97 0.89
N SER A 85 12.67 -6.46 0.65
CA SER A 85 12.17 -7.68 1.26
C SER A 85 11.47 -8.58 0.25
N GLY A 86 11.33 -9.85 0.60
CA GLY A 86 10.65 -10.88 -0.18
C GLY A 86 9.35 -11.30 0.48
N MET A 87 8.24 -11.26 -0.24
CA MET A 87 6.92 -11.70 0.25
C MET A 87 6.39 -12.91 -0.55
N PRO A 88 5.68 -13.88 0.08
CA PRO A 88 5.30 -13.89 1.49
C PRO A 88 6.44 -14.30 2.44
N ASN A 89 7.54 -14.84 1.92
CA ASN A 89 8.73 -15.16 2.70
C ASN A 89 10.00 -14.98 1.85
N LEU A 90 11.16 -14.96 2.52
CA LEU A 90 12.47 -14.73 1.91
C LEU A 90 13.01 -15.93 1.12
N ILE A 91 12.52 -17.14 1.38
CA ILE A 91 13.03 -18.38 0.77
C ILE A 91 12.42 -18.58 -0.62
N GLN A 92 11.11 -18.33 -0.74
CA GLN A 92 10.33 -18.43 -1.97
C GLN A 92 9.49 -17.17 -2.17
N PRO A 93 10.12 -16.01 -2.44
CA PRO A 93 9.40 -14.77 -2.65
C PRO A 93 8.62 -14.83 -3.97
N ARG A 94 7.36 -14.41 -3.91
CA ARG A 94 6.53 -14.09 -5.08
C ARG A 94 6.62 -12.62 -5.46
N TYR A 95 7.00 -11.76 -4.51
CA TYR A 95 7.18 -10.33 -4.70
C TYR A 95 8.48 -9.90 -4.06
N VAL A 96 9.13 -8.92 -4.69
CA VAL A 96 10.20 -8.13 -4.09
C VAL A 96 9.62 -6.75 -3.81
N THR A 97 9.70 -6.29 -2.56
CA THR A 97 9.14 -5.01 -2.13
C THR A 97 10.24 -4.09 -1.63
N LEU A 98 10.01 -2.79 -1.80
CA LEU A 98 10.79 -1.75 -1.10
C LEU A 98 10.24 -1.65 0.33
N THR A 99 11.14 -1.63 1.30
CA THR A 99 10.78 -1.40 2.70
C THR A 99 11.09 0.04 3.08
N PHE A 100 10.41 0.51 4.12
CA PHE A 100 10.76 1.76 4.79
C PHE A 100 11.61 1.42 6.02
N ASP A 101 12.43 2.38 6.45
CA ASP A 101 13.08 2.31 7.76
C ASP A 101 12.02 2.13 8.88
N GLU A 102 12.40 1.43 9.95
CA GLU A 102 11.52 1.01 11.05
C GLU A 102 10.70 2.18 11.65
N ILE A 103 11.30 3.37 11.74
CA ILE A 103 10.62 4.56 12.27
C ILE A 103 9.39 4.91 11.42
N TYR A 104 9.54 4.86 10.09
CA TYR A 104 8.47 5.21 9.15
C TYR A 104 7.49 4.06 8.96
N ALA A 105 7.94 2.81 9.08
CA ALA A 105 7.05 1.65 9.09
C ALA A 105 6.02 1.76 10.23
N GLY A 106 6.44 2.23 11.41
CA GLY A 106 5.54 2.50 12.54
C GLY A 106 4.52 3.61 12.25
N ALA A 107 4.93 4.70 11.61
CA ALA A 107 4.03 5.79 11.21
C ALA A 107 2.99 5.33 10.18
N MET A 108 3.42 4.59 9.15
CA MET A 108 2.54 4.02 8.13
C MET A 108 1.49 3.07 8.73
N SER A 109 1.90 2.23 9.70
CA SER A 109 0.99 1.32 10.39
C SER A 109 -0.10 2.08 11.18
N ARG A 110 0.26 3.17 11.87
CA ARG A 110 -0.71 4.02 12.58
C ARG A 110 -1.70 4.68 11.61
N ILE A 111 -1.21 5.20 10.49
CA ILE A 111 -2.08 5.79 9.44
C ILE A 111 -3.01 4.73 8.86
N ALA A 112 -2.50 3.55 8.51
CA ALA A 112 -3.30 2.45 7.99
C ALA A 112 -4.40 2.03 8.98
N THR A 113 -4.07 1.94 10.27
CA THR A 113 -5.02 1.59 11.33
C THR A 113 -6.13 2.64 11.45
N ALA A 114 -5.77 3.92 11.46
CA ALA A 114 -6.75 5.00 11.57
C ALA A 114 -7.66 5.08 10.33
N ILE A 115 -7.11 4.91 9.12
CA ILE A 115 -7.90 4.80 7.90
C ILE A 115 -8.83 3.59 7.97
N GLN A 116 -8.35 2.45 8.46
CA GLN A 116 -9.17 1.24 8.55
C GLN A 116 -10.35 1.40 9.51
N GLN A 117 -10.18 2.14 10.61
CA GLN A 117 -11.28 2.51 11.51
C GLN A 117 -12.33 3.36 10.79
N GLU A 118 -11.90 4.35 10.00
CA GLU A 118 -12.83 5.17 9.22
C GLU A 118 -13.55 4.39 8.12
N VAL A 119 -12.86 3.43 7.48
CA VAL A 119 -13.48 2.50 6.52
C VAL A 119 -14.52 1.62 7.21
N ALA A 120 -14.23 1.09 8.40
CA ALA A 120 -15.14 0.23 9.15
C ALA A 120 -16.45 0.92 9.54
N ASN A 121 -16.44 2.25 9.71
CA ASN A 121 -17.65 3.04 9.95
C ASN A 121 -18.62 3.06 8.76
N ILE A 122 -18.12 2.83 7.54
CA ILE A 122 -18.92 2.82 6.30
C ILE A 122 -19.19 1.38 5.85
N ILE A 123 -18.20 0.52 5.98
CA ILE A 123 -18.25 -0.89 5.61
C ILE A 123 -17.88 -1.69 6.85
N PRO A 124 -18.86 -1.98 7.73
CA PRO A 124 -18.59 -2.77 8.91
C PRO A 124 -18.05 -4.15 8.51
N PRO A 125 -17.13 -4.72 9.30
CA PRO A 125 -16.64 -6.08 9.07
C PRO A 125 -17.83 -7.04 8.96
N LYS A 126 -17.75 -8.02 8.05
CA LYS A 126 -18.83 -9.01 7.87
C LYS A 126 -19.14 -9.76 9.18
N ASP A 127 -18.18 -9.87 10.08
CA ASP A 127 -18.29 -10.56 11.36
C ASP A 127 -18.90 -9.69 12.49
N ALA A 128 -19.21 -8.41 12.23
CA ALA A 128 -19.77 -7.50 13.24
C ALA A 128 -21.29 -7.64 13.44
N LYS A 129 -21.96 -8.56 12.71
CA LYS A 129 -23.40 -8.84 12.83
C LYS A 129 -23.71 -10.15 13.55
N SER A 130 -22.92 -10.49 14.56
CA SER A 130 -23.14 -11.71 15.35
C SER A 130 -22.94 -11.46 16.84
N LEU A 131 -23.66 -10.50 17.41
CA LEU A 131 -23.94 -10.40 18.85
C LEU A 131 -25.35 -9.83 19.05
#